data_AF-A0A2V8J1W9-F1
#
_entry.id   AF-A0A2V8J1W9-F1
#
_cell.length_a   1.000
_cell.length_b   1.000
_cell.length_c   1.000
_cell.angle_alpha   90.00
_cell.angle_beta   90.00
_cell.angle_gamma   90.00
#
_symmetry.space_group_name_H-M   'P 1'
#
loop_
_entity.id
_entity.type
_entity.pdbx_description
1 polymer ?
#
loop_
_entity_poly.entity_id
_entity_poly.type
_entity_poly.pdbx_seq_one_letter_code
_entity_poly.pdbx_strand_id
1 'polypeptide(L)' 'MKGFSGGSEAVEAALKFVRQYYKQTGHPGKYKFISRYFGYHGGTFGGM' A
#
# COMPACT_ATOMS: atom_id res chain seq x y z
N MET A 1 -18.72 -8.54 0.50
CA MET A 1 -17.31 -8.11 0.28
C MET A 1 -17.33 -6.59 0.14
N LYS A 2 -16.74 -5.84 1.07
CA LYS A 2 -16.69 -4.36 0.95
C LYS A 2 -15.60 -4.02 -0.07
N GLY A 3 -16.00 -3.50 -1.23
CA GLY A 3 -15.07 -2.95 -2.20
C GLY A 3 -14.47 -1.63 -1.72
N PHE A 4 -13.35 -1.21 -2.31
CA PHE A 4 -12.82 0.14 -2.13
C PHE A 4 -13.69 1.13 -2.89
N SER A 5 -14.02 2.27 -2.26
CA SER A 5 -14.89 3.28 -2.88
C SER A 5 -14.10 4.28 -3.73
N GLY A 6 -12.77 4.33 -3.60
CA GLY A 6 -11.90 5.19 -4.39
C GLY A 6 -10.46 4.67 -4.53
N GLY A 7 -9.71 5.26 -5.48
CA GLY A 7 -8.34 4.86 -5.80
C GLY A 7 -7.37 5.00 -4.61
N SER A 8 -7.48 6.08 -3.84
CA SER A 8 -6.63 6.31 -2.65
C SER A 8 -6.83 5.23 -1.56
N GLU A 9 -8.07 4.77 -1.36
CA GLU A 9 -8.37 3.70 -0.40
C GLU A 9 -7.83 2.35 -0.87
N ALA A 10 -7.92 2.09 -2.19
CA ALA A 10 -7.38 0.88 -2.78
C ALA A 10 -5.85 0.81 -2.63
N VAL A 11 -5.14 1.93 -2.83
CA VAL A 11 -3.69 2.02 -2.61
C VAL A 11 -3.33 1.78 -1.14
N GLU A 12 -4.06 2.40 -0.21
CA GLU A 12 -3.81 2.20 1.22
C GLU A 12 -4.02 0.73 1.64
N ALA A 13 -5.05 0.08 1.11
CA ALA A 13 -5.28 -1.33 1.36
C ALA A 13 -4.20 -2.23 0.75
N ALA A 14 -3.73 -1.93 -0.46
CA ALA A 14 -2.63 -2.66 -1.10
C ALA A 14 -1.33 -2.58 -0.27
N LEU A 15 -0.97 -1.39 0.23
CA LEU A 15 0.21 -1.19 1.06
C LEU A 15 0.13 -1.98 2.38
N LYS A 16 -1.05 -1.96 3.03
CA LYS A 16 -1.29 -2.74 4.25
C LYS A 16 -1.22 -4.24 3.98
N PHE A 17 -1.81 -4.70 2.87
CA PHE A 17 -1.79 -6.09 2.47
C PHE A 17 -0.36 -6.60 2.23
N VAL A 18 0.45 -5.89 1.45
CA VAL A 18 1.84 -6.29 1.16
C VAL A 18 2.69 -6.29 2.43
N ARG A 19 2.52 -5.30 3.32
CA ARG A 19 3.22 -5.28 4.61
C ARG A 19 2.84 -6.47 5.48
N GLN A 20 1.56 -6.84 5.51
CA GLN A 20 1.09 -7.99 6.27
C GLN A 20 1.60 -9.31 5.69
N TYR A 21 1.62 -9.43 4.36
CA TYR A 21 2.19 -10.58 3.67
C TYR A 21 3.64 -10.83 4.08
N TYR A 22 4.49 -9.81 4.03
CA TYR A 22 5.90 -9.96 4.41
C TYR A 22 6.12 -10.23 5.90
N LYS A 23 5.26 -9.70 6.77
CA LYS A 23 5.26 -10.08 8.19
C LYS A 23 4.94 -11.56 8.37
N GLN A 24 3.91 -12.07 7.67
CA GLN A 24 3.45 -13.45 7.80
C GLN A 24 4.35 -14.48 7.10
N THR A 25 5.17 -14.04 6.14
CA THR A 25 6.07 -14.92 5.38
C THR A 25 7.52 -14.86 5.85
N GLY A 26 7.80 -14.38 7.08
CA GLY A 26 9.13 -14.41 7.67
C GLY A 26 10.09 -13.32 7.17
N HIS A 27 9.59 -12.29 6.48
CA HIS A 27 10.39 -11.19 5.95
C HIS A 27 9.95 -9.82 6.50
N PRO A 28 9.82 -9.63 7.82
CA PRO A 28 9.26 -8.40 8.39
C PRO A 28 10.06 -7.13 8.06
N GLY A 29 11.34 -7.27 7.66
CA GLY A 29 12.19 -6.18 7.18
C GLY A 29 11.84 -5.66 5.77
N LYS A 30 11.00 -6.36 5.00
CA LYS A 30 10.55 -5.92 3.67
C LYS A 30 9.35 -4.97 3.80
N TYR A 31 9.64 -3.73 4.16
CA TYR A 31 8.60 -2.71 4.39
C TYR A 31 8.77 -1.42 3.57
N LYS A 32 9.87 -1.27 2.85
CA LYS A 32 10.12 -0.10 2.00
C LYS A 32 9.37 -0.27 0.68
N PHE A 33 8.75 0.81 0.22
CA PHE A 33 8.08 0.88 -1.07
C PHE A 33 8.85 1.81 -2.00
N ILE A 34 8.90 1.47 -3.28
CA ILE A 34 9.54 2.29 -4.32
C ILE A 34 8.42 2.95 -5.12
N SER A 35 8.43 4.28 -5.19
CA SER A 35 7.52 5.07 -6.01
C SER A 35 8.27 5.69 -7.19
N ARG A 36 7.54 6.33 -8.11
CA ARG A 36 8.10 7.06 -9.25
C ARG A 36 8.11 8.56 -8.96
N TYR A 37 9.12 9.26 -9.45
CA TYR A 37 9.14 10.72 -9.46
C TYR A 37 7.94 11.25 -10.27
N PHE A 38 7.23 12.24 -9.73
CA PHE A 38 5.94 12.75 -10.24
C PHE A 38 4.79 11.71 -10.33
N GLY A 39 4.88 10.58 -9.63
CA GLY A 39 3.77 9.63 -9.52
C GLY A 39 2.64 10.16 -8.62
N TYR A 40 1.39 9.86 -8.97
CA TYR A 40 0.22 10.12 -8.13
C TYR A 40 -0.45 8.79 -7.76
N HIS A 41 -0.54 8.48 -6.47
CA HIS A 41 -1.14 7.24 -5.96
C HIS A 41 -2.30 7.51 -4.98
N GLY A 42 -2.89 8.70 -5.04
CA GLY A 42 -4.01 9.11 -4.20
C GLY A 42 -3.61 10.16 -3.15
N GLY A 43 -4.62 10.70 -2.46
CA GLY A 43 -4.44 11.74 -1.43
C GLY A 43 -4.37 11.22 0.01
N THR A 44 -4.35 9.89 0.21
CA THR A 44 -4.18 9.28 1.54
C THR A 44 -2.71 9.16 1.89
N PHE A 45 -2.38 9.02 3.17
CA PHE A 45 -0.99 8.97 3.65
C PHE A 45 -0.13 7.88 2.96
N GLY A 46 -0.73 6.76 2.57
CA GLY A 46 -0.01 5.71 1.83
C GLY A 46 0.22 6.03 0.35
N GLY A 47 -0.59 6.90 -0.24
CA GLY A 47 -0.56 7.25 -1.67
C GLY A 47 0.19 8.54 -2.02
N MET A 48 0.59 9.33 -1.01
CA MET A 48 1.44 10.51 -1.15
C MET A 48 2.93 10.15 -1.21
#